data_AF-A0A6A1WJT0-F1
#
_entry.id   AF-A0A6A1WJT0-F1
#
_cell.length_a   1.000
_cell.length_b   1.000
_cell.length_c   1.000
_cell.angle_alpha   90.00
_cell.angle_beta   90.00
_cell.angle_gamma   90.00
#
_symmetry.space_group_name_H-M   'P 1'
#
loop_
_entity.id
_entity.type
_entity.pdbx_description
1 polymer ?
#
loop_
_entity_poly.entity_id
_entity_poly.type
_entity_poly.pdbx_seq_one_letter_code
_entity_poly.pdbx_strand_id
1 'polypeptide(L)' 'MVVEMYRNNAGFFRQLEESIQGTLEEKDFEKRENGNLFEMKVALQLGRSLSQLKELARKSANSHIHGTDMDEFASKLF' A
#
# COMPACT_ATOMS: atom_id res chain seq x y z
N MET A 1 -0.70 25.46 3.74
CA MET A 1 -1.30 24.42 4.62
C MET A 1 -1.97 23.27 3.88
N VAL A 2 -3.10 23.43 3.17
CA VAL A 2 -3.77 22.27 2.52
C VAL A 2 -2.96 21.70 1.35
N VAL A 3 -2.42 22.56 0.48
CA VAL A 3 -1.61 22.15 -0.69
C VAL A 3 -0.32 21.44 -0.28
N GLU A 4 0.34 21.90 0.79
CA GLU A 4 1.56 21.27 1.31
C GLU A 4 1.29 19.88 1.88
N MET A 5 0.12 19.68 2.51
CA MET A 5 -0.29 18.38 3.01
C MET A 5 -0.55 17.39 1.86
N TYR A 6 -1.27 17.82 0.81
CA TYR A 6 -1.46 17.00 -0.39
C TYR A 6 -0.14 16.67 -1.09
N ARG A 7 0.80 17.63 -1.16
CA ARG A 7 2.12 17.41 -1.76
C ARG A 7 2.96 16.41 -0.96
N ASN A 8 2.89 16.50 0.37
CA ASN A 8 3.58 15.56 1.25
C ASN A 8 2.98 14.14 1.14
N ASN A 9 1.65 14.04 1.09
CA ASN A 9 0.95 12.76 0.92
C ASN A 9 1.27 12.09 -0.43
N ALA A 10 1.32 12.85 -1.52
CA ALA A 10 1.70 12.33 -2.83
C ALA A 10 3.14 11.76 -2.83
N GLY A 11 4.08 12.45 -2.19
CA GLY A 11 5.46 11.98 -2.03
C GLY A 11 5.54 10.70 -1.21
N PHE A 12 4.77 10.63 -0.11
CA PHE A 12 4.68 9.44 0.74
C PHE A 12 4.17 8.21 -0.03
N PHE A 13 3.05 8.33 -0.74
CA PHE A 13 2.49 7.20 -1.49
C PHE A 13 3.41 6.74 -2.60
N ARG A 14 4.08 7.66 -3.29
CA ARG A 14 5.06 7.31 -4.32
C ARG A 14 6.25 6.56 -3.73
N GLN A 15 6.79 7.00 -2.60
CA GLN A 15 7.88 6.29 -1.93
C GLN A 15 7.44 4.91 -1.44
N LEU A 16 6.20 4.78 -0.96
CA LEU A 16 5.63 3.49 -0.55
C LEU A 16 5.48 2.54 -1.75
N GLU A 17 4.98 3.04 -2.88
CA GLU A 17 4.87 2.29 -4.13
C GLU A 17 6.24 1.81 -4.63
N GLU A 18 7.23 2.71 -4.69
CA GLU A 18 8.60 2.40 -5.07
C GLU A 18 9.21 1.33 -4.14
N SER A 19 8.95 1.41 -2.82
CA SER A 19 9.39 0.39 -1.86
C SER A 19 8.71 -0.95 -2.07
N ILE A 20 7.41 -0.99 -2.37
CA ILE A 20 6.68 -2.22 -2.64
C ILE A 20 7.23 -2.89 -3.91
N GLN A 21 7.41 -2.10 -4.98
CA GLN A 21 7.93 -2.60 -6.24
C GLN A 21 9.34 -3.16 -6.07
N GLY A 22 10.22 -2.44 -5.36
CA GLY A 22 11.58 -2.91 -5.09
C GLY A 22 11.62 -4.25 -4.35
N THR A 23 10.76 -4.44 -3.34
CA THR A 23 10.66 -5.73 -2.62
C THR A 23 10.11 -6.86 -3.48
N LEU A 24 9.23 -6.55 -4.44
CA LEU A 24 8.64 -7.55 -5.35
C LEU A 24 9.60 -7.95 -6.49
N GLU A 25 10.40 -7.00 -6.97
CA GLU A 25 11.37 -7.20 -8.06
C GLU A 25 12.70 -7.81 -7.60
N GLU A 26 12.98 -7.85 -6.29
CA GLU A 26 14.18 -8.49 -5.74
C GLU A 26 14.22 -9.98 -6.09
N LYS A 27 15.25 -10.36 -6.86
CA LYS A 27 15.46 -11.73 -7.37
C LYS A 27 16.31 -12.57 -6.43
N ASP A 28 17.10 -11.93 -5.58
CA ASP A 28 17.93 -12.58 -4.58
C ASP A 28 17.08 -12.97 -3.36
N PHE A 29 16.80 -14.27 -3.25
CA PHE A 29 16.00 -14.82 -2.16
C PHE A 29 16.60 -14.56 -0.77
N GLU A 30 17.92 -14.40 -0.65
CA GLU A 30 18.58 -14.11 0.62
C GLU A 30 18.40 -12.65 1.05
N LYS A 31 18.22 -11.74 0.08
CA LYS A 31 17.95 -10.31 0.33
C LYS A 31 16.47 -9.98 0.46
N ARG A 32 15.59 -10.89 0.03
CA ARG A 32 14.15 -10.65 0.02
C ARG A 32 13.59 -10.56 1.44
N GLU A 33 12.78 -9.54 1.67
CA GLU A 33 12.11 -9.34 2.96
C GLU A 33 11.15 -10.49 3.27
N ASN A 34 11.02 -10.85 4.55
CA ASN A 34 10.03 -11.82 5.00
C ASN A 34 8.61 -11.33 4.66
N GLY A 35 7.80 -12.18 4.01
CA GLY A 35 6.45 -11.79 3.56
C GLY A 35 5.51 -11.31 4.67
N ASN A 36 5.59 -11.88 5.88
CA ASN A 36 4.78 -11.42 7.01
C ASN A 36 5.23 -10.05 7.51
N LEU A 37 6.54 -9.82 7.53
CA LEU A 37 7.12 -8.53 7.94
C LEU A 37 6.78 -7.44 6.93
N PHE A 38 6.86 -7.76 5.64
CA PHE A 38 6.45 -6.90 4.54
C PHE A 38 4.96 -6.51 4.64
N GLU A 39 4.08 -7.49 4.85
CA GLU A 39 2.64 -7.23 5.02
C GLU A 39 2.36 -6.29 6.19
N MET A 40 3.03 -6.52 7.33
CA MET A 40 2.88 -5.69 8.52
C MET A 40 3.43 -4.28 8.32
N LYS A 41 4.56 -4.13 7.65
CA LYS A 41 5.17 -2.83 7.31
C LYS A 41 4.22 -1.99 6.46
N VAL A 42 3.68 -2.56 5.38
CA VAL A 42 2.73 -1.86 4.50
C VAL A 42 1.44 -1.49 5.24
N ALA A 43 0.92 -2.40 6.09
CA ALA A 43 -0.27 -2.12 6.89
C ALA A 43 -0.05 -0.94 7.85
N LEU A 44 1.09 -0.90 8.53
CA LEU A 44 1.47 0.20 9.43
C LEU A 44 1.63 1.52 8.67
N GLN A 45 2.29 1.52 7.51
CA GLN A 45 2.46 2.72 6.68
C GLN A 45 1.11 3.27 6.18
N LEU A 46 0.12 2.41 5.95
CA LEU A 46 -1.23 2.81 5.55
C LEU A 46 -2.18 3.06 6.74
N GLY A 47 -1.73 2.84 7.98
CA GLY A 47 -2.55 3.03 9.17
C GLY A 47 -3.70 2.03 9.30
N ARG A 48 -3.51 0.80 8.82
CA ARG A 48 -4.53 -0.25 8.75
C ARG A 48 -4.12 -1.48 9.55
N SER A 49 -5.10 -2.28 9.99
CA SER A 49 -4.83 -3.65 10.43
C SER A 49 -4.54 -4.57 9.24
N LEU A 50 -3.88 -5.71 9.49
CA LEU A 50 -3.61 -6.73 8.45
C LEU A 50 -4.91 -7.20 7.76
N SER A 51 -5.96 -7.43 8.54
CA SER A 51 -7.28 -7.82 8.02
C SER A 51 -7.88 -6.77 7.09
N GLN A 52 -7.81 -5.49 7.48
CA GLN A 52 -8.28 -4.37 6.65
C GLN A 52 -7.43 -4.19 5.38
N LEU A 53 -6.12 -4.42 5.45
CA LEU A 53 -5.25 -4.36 4.29
C LEU A 53 -5.60 -5.46 3.27
N LYS A 54 -5.87 -6.69 3.74
CA LYS A 54 -6.29 -7.80 2.87
C LYS A 54 -7.65 -7.55 2.22
N GLU A 55 -8.60 -7.00 2.98
CA GLU A 55 -9.90 -6.63 2.44
C GLU A 55 -9.76 -5.57 1.36
N LEU A 56 -8.96 -4.53 1.61
CA LEU A 56 -8.66 -3.49 0.63
C LEU A 56 -8.05 -4.06 -0.64
N ALA A 57 -7.05 -4.95 -0.52
CA ALA A 57 -6.41 -5.59 -1.66
C ALA A 57 -7.41 -6.42 -2.49
N ARG A 58 -8.34 -7.13 -1.82
CA ARG A 58 -9.41 -7.89 -2.49
C ARG A 58 -10.38 -6.98 -3.23
N LYS A 59 -10.84 -5.88 -2.60
CA LYS A 59 -11.73 -4.90 -3.22
C LYS A 59 -11.05 -4.23 -4.43
N SER A 60 -9.78 -3.85 -4.29
CA SER A 60 -8.97 -3.27 -5.37
C SER A 60 -8.84 -4.23 -6.56
N ALA A 61 -8.50 -5.49 -6.32
CA ALA A 61 -8.44 -6.51 -7.36
C ALA A 61 -9.81 -6.72 -8.04
N ASN A 62 -10.90 -6.73 -7.26
CA ASN A 62 -12.25 -6.87 -7.79
C ASN A 62 -12.67 -5.66 -8.64
N SER A 63 -12.32 -4.44 -8.21
CA SER A 63 -12.52 -3.18 -8.94
C SER A 63 -11.79 -3.20 -10.29
N HIS A 64 -10.54 -3.65 -10.31
CA HIS A 64 -9.77 -3.77 -11.55
C HIS A 64 -10.40 -4.76 -12.55
N ILE A 65 -11.04 -5.84 -12.07
CA ILE A 65 -11.66 -6.87 -12.92
C ILE A 65 -13.07 -6.47 -13.37
N HIS A 66 -13.89 -5.97 -12.45
CA HIS A 66 -15.32 -5.73 -12.68
C HIS A 66 -15.68 -4.26 -12.92
N GLY A 67 -14.70 -3.34 -12.83
CA GLY A 67 -14.92 -1.91 -13.01
C GLY A 67 -15.76 -1.27 -11.89
N THR A 68 -15.88 -1.91 -10.73
CA THR A 68 -16.62 -1.35 -9.59
C THR A 68 -15.83 -0.21 -8.96
N ASP A 69 -16.50 0.89 -8.62
CA ASP A 69 -15.85 2.03 -7.97
C ASP A 69 -15.27 1.63 -6.60
N MET A 70 -14.19 2.31 -6.20
CA MET A 70 -13.51 2.08 -4.93
C MET A 70 -13.81 3.26 -4.01
N ASP A 71 -14.82 3.10 -3.16
CA ASP A 71 -15.22 4.11 -2.18
C ASP A 71 -14.22 4.27 -1.00
N GLU A 72 -13.12 3.54 -1.00
CA GLU A 72 -12.18 3.46 0.13
C GLU A 72 -10.75 3.83 -0.27
N PHE A 73 -10.17 4.84 0.39
CA PHE A 73 -8.77 5.24 0.21
C PHE A 73 -7.79 4.21 0.77
N ALA A 74 -6.59 4.15 0.18
CA ALA A 74 -5.55 3.23 0.62
C ALA A 74 -5.06 3.52 2.06
N SER A 75 -4.90 4.79 2.45
CA SER A 75 -4.49 5.17 3.81
C SER A 75 -5.68 5.54 4.69
N LYS A 76 -5.57 5.27 5.99
CA LYS A 76 -6.44 5.80 7.06
C LYS A 76 -5.75 6.83 7.95
N LEU A 77 -4.47 7.12 7.71
CA LEU A 77 -3.66 8.05 8.49
C LEU A 77 -3.85 9.53 8.09
N PHE A 78 -4.44 9.79 6.93
CA PHE A 78 -4.57 11.13 6.33
C PHE A 78 -6.00 11.38 5.86
#